data_AF-A0A6U5MI12-F1
#
_entry.id   AF-A0A6U5MI12-F1
#
_cell.length_a   1.000
_cell.length_b   1.000
_cell.length_c   1.000
_cell.angle_alpha   90.00
_cell.angle_beta   90.00
_cell.angle_gamma   90.00
#
_symmetry.space_group_name_H-M   'P 1'
#
loop_
_entity.id
_entity.type
_entity.pdbx_description
1 polymer ?
#
loop_
_entity_poly.entity_id
_entity_poly.type
_entity_poly.pdbx_seq_one_letter_code
_entity_poly.pdbx_strand_id
1 'polypeptide(L)'
;HILQKRLIEKSEEVVDKELLIQHKEKLYHELKNILARQPGPEVAEQLSVYQQSLQEREKQMEQMGAELALYHTQVSEYKFEIGRITKELREVKKKFFEQKKREQAVIETRRAERQPTAMSLIQDARSTLSRFTGGGFNLNQSAS
;
A
#
# COMPACT_ATOMS: atom_id res chain seq x y z
N HIS A 1 57.94 -87.86 -7.02
CA HIS A 1 57.38 -87.07 -5.89
C HIS A 1 57.50 -85.55 -6.04
N ILE A 2 58.64 -84.98 -6.48
CA ILE A 2 58.85 -83.51 -6.53
C ILE A 2 57.91 -82.78 -7.51
N LEU A 3 57.71 -83.32 -8.71
CA LEU A 3 56.86 -82.68 -9.74
C LEU A 3 55.38 -82.63 -9.34
N GLN A 4 54.88 -83.69 -8.69
CA GLN A 4 53.50 -83.77 -8.22
C GLN A 4 53.21 -82.75 -7.12
N LYS A 5 54.17 -82.55 -6.19
CA LYS A 5 54.06 -81.55 -5.14
C LYS A 5 54.01 -80.12 -5.71
N ARG A 6 54.86 -79.82 -6.71
CA ARG A 6 54.86 -78.54 -7.41
C ARG A 6 53.59 -78.29 -8.22
N LEU A 7 53.02 -79.35 -8.81
CA LEU A 7 51.74 -79.28 -9.52
C LEU A 7 50.58 -78.96 -8.57
N ILE A 8 50.55 -79.61 -7.39
CA ILE A 8 49.54 -79.34 -6.36
C ILE A 8 49.66 -77.90 -5.86
N GLU A 9 50.86 -77.45 -5.51
CA GLU A 9 51.10 -76.05 -5.07
C GLU A 9 50.65 -75.03 -6.13
N LYS A 10 50.90 -75.31 -7.41
CA LYS A 10 50.44 -74.42 -8.49
C LYS A 10 48.94 -74.47 -8.71
N SER A 11 48.31 -75.62 -8.54
CA SER A 11 46.84 -75.74 -8.59
C SER A 11 46.19 -74.99 -7.44
N GLU A 12 46.75 -75.07 -6.22
CA GLU A 12 46.29 -74.30 -5.06
C GLU A 12 46.43 -72.79 -5.29
N GLU A 13 47.58 -72.34 -5.80
CA GLU A 13 47.80 -70.92 -6.13
C GLU A 13 46.81 -70.39 -7.17
N VAL A 14 46.43 -71.22 -8.15
CA VAL A 14 45.41 -70.86 -9.15
C VAL A 14 44.03 -70.75 -8.50
N VAL A 15 43.66 -71.69 -7.62
CA VAL A 15 42.39 -71.65 -6.88
C VAL A 15 42.29 -70.42 -5.98
N ASP A 16 43.37 -70.06 -5.28
CA ASP A 16 43.42 -68.86 -4.43
C ASP A 16 43.26 -67.57 -5.25
N LYS A 17 43.89 -67.51 -6.42
CA LYS A 17 43.75 -66.38 -7.35
C LYS A 17 42.34 -66.29 -7.91
N GLU A 18 41.72 -67.41 -8.24
CA GLU A 18 40.33 -67.45 -8.73
C GLU A 18 39.35 -66.93 -7.66
N LEU A 19 39.52 -67.36 -6.39
CA LEU A 19 38.75 -66.85 -5.27
C LEU A 19 38.94 -65.34 -5.06
N LEU A 20 40.18 -64.86 -5.17
CA LEU A 20 40.49 -63.44 -5.04
C LEU A 20 39.84 -62.61 -6.17
N ILE A 21 39.85 -63.11 -7.40
CA ILE A 21 39.20 -62.46 -8.54
C ILE A 21 37.69 -62.37 -8.29
N GLN A 22 37.05 -63.47 -7.91
CA GLN A 22 35.61 -63.49 -7.62
C GLN A 22 35.24 -62.50 -6.50
N HIS A 23 36.06 -62.38 -5.47
CA HIS A 23 35.83 -61.41 -4.40
C HIS A 23 35.93 -59.96 -4.91
N LYS A 24 36.96 -59.66 -5.72
CA LYS A 24 37.12 -58.33 -6.32
C LYS A 24 36.00 -57.98 -7.29
N GLU A 25 35.50 -58.94 -8.06
CA GLU A 25 34.37 -58.73 -8.97
C GLU A 25 33.07 -58.43 -8.23
N LYS A 26 32.80 -59.14 -7.13
CA LYS A 26 31.66 -58.85 -6.24
C LYS A 26 31.78 -57.45 -5.65
N LEU A 27 32.94 -57.10 -5.10
CA LEU A 27 33.20 -55.78 -4.53
C LEU A 27 33.03 -54.68 -5.58
N TYR A 28 33.53 -54.90 -6.80
CA TYR A 28 33.37 -53.97 -7.91
C TYR A 28 31.89 -53.76 -8.29
N HIS A 29 31.10 -54.84 -8.33
CA HIS A 29 29.66 -54.76 -8.58
C HIS A 29 28.93 -53.99 -7.48
N GLU A 30 29.26 -54.24 -6.22
CA GLU A 30 28.68 -53.53 -5.08
C GLU A 30 28.99 -52.03 -5.13
N LEU A 31 30.25 -51.65 -5.36
CA LEU A 31 30.64 -50.24 -5.50
C LEU A 31 29.94 -49.58 -6.69
N LYS A 32 29.86 -50.26 -7.83
CA LYS A 32 29.15 -49.75 -9.02
C LYS A 32 27.68 -49.51 -8.73
N ASN A 33 27.03 -50.42 -8.00
CA ASN A 33 25.64 -50.29 -7.60
C ASN A 33 25.42 -49.14 -6.60
N ILE A 34 26.37 -48.90 -5.69
CA ILE A 34 26.34 -47.76 -4.77
C ILE A 34 26.51 -46.45 -5.54
N LEU A 35 27.46 -46.39 -6.47
CA LEU A 35 27.71 -45.19 -7.29
C LEU A 35 26.51 -44.84 -8.18
N ALA A 36 25.85 -45.84 -8.76
CA ALA A 36 24.64 -45.64 -9.56
C ALA A 36 23.44 -45.09 -8.76
N ARG A 37 23.48 -45.18 -7.42
CA ARG A 37 22.46 -44.63 -6.52
C ARG A 37 22.80 -43.22 -6.03
N GLN A 38 24.04 -42.76 -6.21
CA GLN A 38 24.36 -41.37 -5.93
C GLN A 38 23.72 -40.48 -6.99
N PRO A 39 23.02 -39.40 -6.61
CA PRO A 39 22.57 -38.42 -7.59
C PRO A 39 23.79 -37.98 -8.39
N GLY A 40 23.72 -38.14 -9.72
CA GLY A 40 24.83 -37.81 -10.59
C GLY A 40 25.26 -36.34 -10.40
N PRO A 41 26.50 -35.99 -10.77
CA PRO A 41 27.00 -34.61 -10.69
C PRO A 41 26.04 -33.58 -11.32
N GLU A 42 25.32 -33.98 -12.38
CA GLU A 42 24.28 -33.18 -13.04
C GLU A 42 23.12 -32.78 -12.11
N VAL A 43 22.68 -33.68 -11.22
CA VAL A 43 21.57 -33.40 -10.28
C VAL A 43 22.03 -32.48 -9.16
N ALA A 44 23.27 -32.62 -8.68
CA ALA A 44 23.85 -31.72 -7.69
C ALA A 44 24.01 -30.29 -8.24
N GLU A 45 24.42 -30.17 -9.51
CA GLU A 45 24.52 -28.88 -10.20
C GLU A 45 23.14 -28.23 -10.39
N GLN A 46 22.14 -29.00 -10.84
CA GLN A 46 20.75 -28.51 -10.94
C GLN A 46 20.19 -28.06 -9.59
N LEU A 47 20.46 -28.80 -8.53
CA LEU A 47 20.01 -28.44 -7.18
C LEU A 47 20.65 -27.13 -6.71
N SER A 48 21.93 -26.91 -7.00
CA SER A 48 22.62 -25.65 -6.72
C SER A 48 22.00 -24.48 -7.48
N VAL A 49 21.71 -24.66 -8.78
CA VAL A 49 21.05 -23.63 -9.61
C VAL A 49 19.66 -23.30 -9.07
N TYR A 50 18.88 -24.32 -8.71
CA TYR A 50 17.55 -24.09 -8.13
C TYR A 50 17.61 -23.40 -6.77
N GLN A 51 18.57 -23.75 -5.91
CA GLN A 51 18.78 -23.06 -4.64
C GLN A 51 19.12 -21.58 -4.84
N GLN A 52 20.03 -21.26 -5.77
CA GLN A 52 20.37 -19.88 -6.10
C GLN A 52 19.15 -19.12 -6.65
N SER A 53 18.42 -19.72 -7.58
CA SER A 53 17.19 -19.13 -8.10
C SER A 53 16.15 -18.93 -7.01
N LEU A 54 16.03 -19.83 -6.04
CA LEU A 54 15.10 -19.71 -4.92
C LEU A 54 15.48 -18.50 -4.06
N GLN A 55 16.77 -18.37 -3.70
CA GLN A 55 17.27 -17.25 -2.90
C GLN A 55 17.07 -15.90 -3.60
N GLU A 56 17.31 -15.84 -4.92
CA GLU A 56 17.03 -14.62 -5.69
C GLU A 56 15.54 -14.26 -5.69
N ARG A 57 14.66 -15.25 -5.82
CA ARG A 57 13.21 -15.04 -5.76
C ARG A 57 12.75 -14.61 -4.38
N GLU A 58 13.31 -15.16 -3.31
CA GLU A 58 13.06 -14.71 -1.93
C GLU A 58 13.46 -13.25 -1.75
N LYS A 59 14.65 -12.88 -2.19
CA LYS A 59 15.13 -11.48 -2.13
C LYS A 59 14.23 -10.53 -2.93
N GLN A 60 13.76 -10.95 -4.12
CA GLN A 60 12.80 -10.17 -4.90
C GLN A 60 11.48 -10.00 -4.15
N MET A 61 10.96 -11.05 -3.50
CA MET A 61 9.75 -10.96 -2.70
C MET A 61 9.89 -10.02 -1.51
N GLU A 62 11.04 -10.05 -0.82
CA GLU A 62 11.34 -9.12 0.28
C GLU A 62 11.38 -7.66 -0.21
N GLN A 63 12.02 -7.40 -1.36
CA GLN A 63 12.07 -6.08 -1.99
C GLN A 63 10.68 -5.59 -2.37
N MET A 64 9.88 -6.42 -3.03
CA MET A 64 8.49 -6.10 -3.37
C MET A 64 7.65 -5.83 -2.12
N GLY A 65 7.87 -6.57 -1.03
CA GLY A 65 7.23 -6.34 0.26
C GLY A 65 7.58 -4.98 0.85
N ALA A 66 8.86 -4.57 0.78
CA ALA A 66 9.31 -3.25 1.21
C ALA A 66 8.71 -2.12 0.35
N GLU A 67 8.66 -2.30 -0.97
CA GLU A 67 8.00 -1.34 -1.87
C GLU A 67 6.51 -1.20 -1.55
N LEU A 68 5.80 -2.31 -1.32
CA LEU A 68 4.40 -2.30 -0.91
C LEU A 68 4.18 -1.53 0.40
N ALA A 69 5.05 -1.72 1.39
CA ALA A 69 4.99 -0.99 2.65
C ALA A 69 5.19 0.52 2.44
N LEU A 70 6.14 0.90 1.57
CA LEU A 70 6.37 2.30 1.21
C LEU A 70 5.14 2.92 0.53
N TYR A 71 4.54 2.22 -0.44
CA TYR A 71 3.31 2.68 -1.09
C TYR A 71 2.15 2.81 -0.10
N HIS A 72 2.04 1.88 0.86
CA HIS A 72 1.02 1.97 1.90
C HIS A 72 1.18 3.24 2.75
N THR A 73 2.40 3.56 3.17
CA THR A 73 2.72 4.80 3.88
C THR A 73 2.39 6.02 3.03
N GLN A 74 2.80 6.04 1.76
CA GLN A 74 2.55 7.14 0.84
C GLN A 74 1.04 7.41 0.64
N VAL A 75 0.24 6.36 0.51
CA VAL A 75 -1.23 6.48 0.43
C VAL A 75 -1.81 7.07 1.73
N SER A 76 -1.29 6.68 2.89
CA SER A 76 -1.70 7.24 4.18
C SER A 76 -1.38 8.73 4.27
N GLU A 77 -0.17 9.12 3.87
CA GLU A 77 0.27 10.51 3.81
C GLU A 77 -0.61 11.34 2.87
N TYR A 78 -0.90 10.85 1.68
CA TYR A 78 -1.80 11.54 0.75
C TYR A 78 -3.22 11.69 1.30
N LYS A 79 -3.76 10.66 1.97
CA LYS A 79 -5.07 10.79 2.63
C LYS A 79 -5.06 11.87 3.71
N PHE A 80 -3.99 11.92 4.51
CA PHE A 80 -3.83 12.97 5.52
C PHE A 80 -3.75 14.35 4.89
N GLU A 81 -2.95 14.51 3.84
CA GLU A 81 -2.75 15.77 3.13
C GLU A 81 -4.04 16.26 2.46
N ILE A 82 -4.80 15.37 1.83
CA ILE A 82 -6.14 15.67 1.30
C ILE A 82 -7.05 16.18 2.43
N GLY A 83 -7.02 15.54 3.59
CA GLY A 83 -7.79 15.97 4.76
C GLY A 83 -7.39 17.36 5.24
N ARG A 84 -6.08 17.64 5.32
CA ARG A 84 -5.51 18.93 5.70
C ARG A 84 -5.95 20.04 4.76
N ILE A 85 -5.71 19.87 3.46
CA ILE A 85 -6.07 20.86 2.43
C ILE A 85 -7.58 21.08 2.40
N THR A 86 -8.39 20.03 2.57
CA THR A 86 -9.86 20.16 2.63
C THR A 86 -10.31 20.98 3.83
N LYS A 87 -9.63 20.87 4.98
CA LYS A 87 -9.89 21.71 6.16
C LYS A 87 -9.49 23.16 5.90
N GLU A 88 -8.29 23.39 5.37
CA GLU A 88 -7.80 24.73 5.02
C GLU A 88 -8.73 25.43 4.03
N LEU A 89 -9.19 24.72 3.01
CA LEU A 89 -10.17 25.24 2.05
C LEU A 89 -11.47 25.69 2.74
N ARG A 90 -11.98 24.91 3.69
CA ARG A 90 -13.18 25.28 4.46
C ARG A 90 -12.94 26.51 5.31
N GLU A 91 -11.78 26.61 5.96
CA GLU A 91 -11.41 27.76 6.79
C GLU A 91 -11.27 29.04 5.96
N VAL A 92 -10.61 28.97 4.80
CA VAL A 92 -10.48 30.10 3.87
C VAL A 92 -11.85 30.54 3.36
N LYS A 93 -12.70 29.60 2.93
CA LYS A 93 -14.09 29.93 2.52
C LYS A 93 -14.86 30.62 3.63
N LYS A 94 -14.78 30.12 4.87
CA LYS A 94 -15.44 30.74 6.03
C LYS A 94 -14.95 32.17 6.24
N LYS A 95 -13.63 32.40 6.28
CA LYS A 95 -13.04 33.73 6.42
C LYS A 95 -13.49 34.69 5.31
N PHE A 96 -13.51 34.22 4.07
CA PHE A 96 -13.98 35.01 2.92
C PHE A 96 -15.44 35.44 3.05
N PHE A 97 -16.35 34.52 3.40
CA PHE A 97 -17.77 34.85 3.56
C PHE A 97 -18.02 35.76 4.77
N GLU A 98 -17.31 35.56 5.88
CA GLU A 98 -17.36 36.46 7.02
C GLU A 98 -16.88 37.87 6.66
N GLN A 99 -15.77 37.98 5.93
CA GLN A 99 -15.25 39.26 5.47
C GLN A 99 -16.26 39.96 4.55
N LYS A 100 -16.80 39.25 3.55
CA LYS A 100 -17.82 39.79 2.66
C LYS A 100 -19.07 40.27 3.41
N LYS A 101 -19.51 39.52 4.43
CA LYS A 101 -20.64 39.91 5.29
C LYS A 101 -20.32 41.17 6.11
N ARG A 102 -19.10 41.28 6.67
CA ARG A 102 -18.66 42.48 7.40
C ARG A 102 -18.60 43.71 6.49
N GLU A 103 -18.02 43.57 5.30
CA GLU A 103 -17.95 44.64 4.30
C GLU A 103 -19.35 45.13 3.90
N GLN A 104 -20.28 44.21 3.64
CA GLN A 104 -21.66 44.54 3.32
C GLN A 104 -22.35 45.29 4.48
N ALA A 105 -22.19 44.82 5.72
CA ALA A 105 -22.75 45.49 6.90
C ALA A 105 -22.21 46.92 7.05
N VAL A 106 -20.90 47.14 6.85
CA VAL A 106 -20.29 48.48 6.89
C VAL A 106 -20.86 49.39 5.81
N ILE A 107 -21.09 48.88 4.59
CA ILE A 107 -21.71 49.65 3.51
C ILE A 107 -23.16 50.02 3.87
N GLU A 108 -23.93 49.11 4.44
CA GLU A 108 -25.30 49.35 4.89
C GLU A 108 -25.37 50.37 6.01
N THR A 109 -24.51 50.26 7.04
CA THR A 109 -24.42 51.25 8.12
C THR A 109 -24.04 52.63 7.58
N ARG A 110 -23.03 52.73 6.71
CA ARG A 110 -22.66 54.00 6.06
C ARG A 110 -23.78 54.58 5.19
N ARG A 111 -24.58 53.75 4.53
CA ARG A 111 -25.75 54.19 3.76
C ARG A 111 -26.85 54.72 4.68
N ALA A 112 -27.10 54.06 5.80
CA ALA A 112 -28.05 54.51 6.81
C ALA A 112 -27.62 55.85 7.44
N GLU A 113 -26.33 56.01 7.77
CA GLU A 113 -25.76 57.25 8.29
C GLU A 113 -25.77 58.41 7.26
N ARG A 114 -25.63 58.10 5.96
CA ARG A 114 -25.72 59.08 4.87
C ARG A 114 -27.15 59.44 4.46
N GLN A 115 -28.18 58.84 5.06
CA GLN A 115 -29.54 59.35 4.96
C GLN A 115 -29.81 60.29 6.15
N PRO A 116 -29.51 61.60 6.06
CA PRO A 116 -30.03 62.54 7.03
C PRO A 116 -31.53 62.70 6.77
N THR A 117 -32.34 62.45 7.80
CA THR A 117 -33.53 63.27 8.17
C THR A 117 -34.59 63.62 7.11
N ALA A 118 -34.61 63.04 5.91
CA ALA A 118 -35.67 63.31 4.94
C ALA A 118 -36.99 62.60 5.30
N MET A 119 -36.92 61.43 5.93
CA MET A 119 -38.10 60.68 6.40
C MET A 119 -38.69 61.21 7.71
N SER A 120 -37.89 61.85 8.57
CA SER A 120 -38.40 62.45 9.82
C SER A 120 -39.21 63.71 9.52
N LEU A 121 -38.75 64.56 8.60
CA LEU A 121 -39.43 65.81 8.21
C LEU A 121 -40.77 65.55 7.49
N ILE A 122 -40.88 64.46 6.74
CA ILE A 122 -42.13 64.08 6.05
C ILE A 122 -43.17 63.53 7.04
N GLN A 123 -42.74 62.87 8.11
CA GLN A 123 -43.62 62.35 9.14
C GLN A 123 -44.18 63.46 10.06
N ASP A 124 -43.36 64.47 10.38
CA ASP A 124 -43.81 65.65 11.12
C ASP A 124 -44.79 66.50 10.29
N ALA A 125 -44.53 66.70 8.98
CA ALA A 125 -45.44 67.42 8.07
C ALA A 125 -46.78 66.69 7.80
N ARG A 126 -46.82 65.35 7.97
CA ARG A 126 -48.04 64.55 7.83
C ARG A 126 -48.92 64.51 9.08
N SER A 127 -48.38 64.86 10.25
CA SER A 127 -49.16 64.95 11.50
C SER A 127 -50.08 66.16 11.54
N THR A 128 -49.82 67.20 10.72
CA THR A 128 -50.58 68.45 10.67
C THR A 128 -51.65 68.50 9.57
N LEU A 129 -51.81 67.44 8.75
CA LEU A 129 -52.83 67.39 7.72
C LEU A 129 -53.86 66.31 8.03
N SER A 130 -55.09 66.76 8.29
CA SER A 130 -56.29 65.95 8.45
C SER A 130 -56.39 64.86 7.37
N ARG A 131 -56.64 63.64 7.82
CA ARG A 131 -56.77 62.42 7.02
C ARG A 131 -57.82 62.56 5.93
N PHE A 132 -57.47 62.24 4.68
CA PHE A 132 -58.42 61.84 3.64
C PHE A 132 -58.06 60.41 3.19
N THR A 133 -58.78 59.42 3.69
CA THR A 133 -58.66 58.02 3.25
C THR A 133 -59.63 57.79 2.09
N GLY A 134 -59.14 57.87 0.86
CA GLY A 134 -59.84 57.44 -0.34
C GLY A 134 -59.34 56.08 -0.80
N GLY A 135 -60.19 55.06 -0.73
CA GLY A 135 -60.11 53.86 -1.57
C GLY A 135 -59.11 52.77 -1.18
N GLY A 136 -59.56 51.83 -0.33
CA GLY A 136 -59.18 50.41 -0.46
C GLY A 136 -58.22 49.86 0.60
N PHE A 137 -58.78 48.96 1.42
CA PHE A 137 -58.14 47.98 2.32
C PHE A 137 -57.83 48.41 3.78
N ASN A 138 -58.66 47.90 4.69
CA ASN A 138 -58.46 47.85 6.14
C ASN A 138 -57.54 46.68 6.51
N LEU A 139 -56.47 46.95 7.25
CA LEU A 139 -55.80 45.96 8.10
C LEU A 139 -56.38 46.11 9.51
N ASN A 140 -57.41 45.31 9.83
CA ASN A 140 -57.77 45.11 11.22
C ASN A 140 -56.64 44.31 11.90
N GLN A 141 -56.07 44.94 12.92
CA GLN A 141 -55.21 44.32 13.90
C GLN A 141 -55.89 43.13 14.60
N SER A 142 -55.04 42.19 14.97
CA SER A 142 -55.27 40.99 15.75
C SER A 142 -55.71 41.24 17.20
N ALA A 143 -56.41 40.23 17.73
CA ALA A 143 -56.43 39.71 19.10
C ALA A 143 -57.14 40.53 20.21
N SER A 144 -58.25 39.96 20.71
CA SER A 144 -58.38 39.36 22.05
C SER A 144 -59.62 38.49 22.12
#